data_AF-A0A971T526-F1
#
_entry.id   AF-A0A971T526-F1
#
_cell.length_a   1.000
_cell.length_b   1.000
_cell.length_c   1.000
_cell.angle_alpha   90.00
_cell.angle_beta   90.00
_cell.angle_gamma   90.00
#
_symmetry.space_group_name_H-M   'P 1'
#
loop_
_entity.id
_entity.type
_entity.pdbx_description
1 polymer ?
#
loop_
_entity_poly.entity_id
_entity_poly.type
_entity_poly.pdbx_seq_one_letter_code
_entity_poly.pdbx_strand_id
1 'polypeptide(L)'
;MEGYYADHDKALYFVNGDGVPWTASYIQSKGDPIADLNEDLAAEQKARATYEYLIQLSDDPGVTKTLRWLREREIVHYQRFGETLDHIYDYYSKDHYYFMDGK
;
A
#
# COMPACT_ATOMS: atom_id res chain seq x y z
N MET A 1 7.86 -21.05 16.05
CA MET A 1 6.64 -20.90 16.88
C MET A 1 6.96 -20.71 18.36
N GLU A 2 7.94 -21.44 18.93
CA GLU A 2 8.29 -21.34 20.35
C GLU A 2 8.74 -19.94 20.81
N GLY A 3 9.62 -19.26 20.04
CA GLY A 3 10.07 -17.91 20.39
C GLY A 3 8.93 -16.87 20.40
N TYR A 4 8.09 -16.85 19.36
CA TYR A 4 6.93 -15.95 19.30
C TYR A 4 5.97 -16.19 20.46
N TYR A 5 5.67 -17.45 20.81
CA TYR A 5 4.81 -17.79 21.93
C TYR A 5 5.40 -17.36 23.28
N ALA A 6 6.71 -17.50 23.47
CA ALA A 6 7.38 -17.06 24.68
C ALA A 6 7.30 -15.52 24.86
N ASP A 7 7.44 -14.77 23.77
CA ASP A 7 7.46 -13.31 23.82
C ASP A 7 6.05 -12.69 23.79
N HIS A 8 5.09 -13.33 23.13
CA HIS A 8 3.81 -12.73 22.76
C HIS A 8 2.58 -13.63 23.02
N ASP A 9 2.74 -14.86 23.51
CA ASP A 9 1.67 -15.87 23.62
C ASP A 9 0.88 -16.00 22.29
N LYS A 10 -0.42 -15.68 22.30
CA LYS A 10 -1.30 -15.67 21.11
C LYS A 10 -1.65 -14.25 20.67
N ALA A 11 -1.01 -13.24 21.25
CA ALA A 11 -1.27 -11.85 20.89
C ALA A 11 -0.75 -11.54 19.48
N LEU A 12 -1.37 -10.55 18.83
CA LEU A 12 -0.85 -9.96 17.60
C LEU A 12 0.35 -9.06 17.93
N TYR A 13 1.40 -9.18 17.14
CA TYR A 13 2.58 -8.32 17.21
C TYR A 13 2.99 -7.86 15.81
N PHE A 14 3.52 -6.64 15.70
CA PHE A 14 3.82 -6.00 14.42
C PHE A 14 5.15 -6.49 13.85
N VAL A 15 5.16 -7.72 13.34
CA VAL A 15 6.31 -8.33 12.65
C VAL A 15 5.88 -8.95 11.33
N ASN A 16 6.82 -9.11 10.40
CA ASN A 16 6.59 -9.89 9.18
C ASN A 16 6.69 -11.41 9.46
N GLY A 17 6.52 -12.23 8.41
CA GLY A 17 6.58 -13.71 8.52
C GLY A 17 7.92 -14.27 9.04
N ASP A 18 9.00 -13.50 8.94
CA ASP A 18 10.34 -13.86 9.43
C ASP A 18 10.63 -13.28 10.84
N GLY A 19 9.67 -12.59 11.45
CA GLY A 19 9.83 -11.98 12.78
C GLY A 19 10.52 -10.61 12.77
N VAL A 20 10.71 -9.98 11.60
CA VAL A 20 11.29 -8.63 11.51
C VAL A 20 10.24 -7.58 11.93
N PRO A 21 10.52 -6.71 12.93
CA PRO A 21 9.58 -5.70 13.37
C PRO A 21 9.21 -4.72 12.27
N TRP A 22 7.96 -4.28 12.27
CA TRP A 22 7.55 -3.11 11.51
C TRP A 22 8.33 -1.89 11.98
N THR A 23 8.81 -1.09 11.04
CA THR A 23 9.49 0.17 11.35
C THR A 23 9.02 1.26 10.40
N ALA A 24 9.24 2.52 10.80
CA ALA A 24 8.93 3.67 9.97
C ALA A 24 9.70 3.69 8.63
N SER A 25 10.79 2.91 8.47
CA SER A 25 11.53 2.86 7.21
C SER A 25 10.74 2.25 6.05
N TYR A 26 9.61 1.59 6.32
CA TYR A 26 8.72 1.07 5.29
C TYR A 26 7.77 2.13 4.72
N ILE A 27 7.64 3.28 5.38
CA ILE A 27 6.88 4.41 4.87
C ILE A 27 7.77 5.23 3.95
N GLN A 28 7.37 5.37 2.69
CA GLN A 28 7.96 6.33 1.78
C GLN A 28 7.10 7.61 1.79
N SER A 29 7.76 8.76 1.81
CA SER A 29 7.11 10.07 1.79
C SER A 29 8.16 11.08 1.36
N LYS A 30 8.08 11.51 0.10
CA LYS A 30 9.03 12.42 -0.51
C LYS A 30 8.52 13.85 -0.55
N GLY A 31 7.20 14.05 -0.46
CA GLY A 31 6.54 15.34 -0.62
C GLY A 31 6.41 15.78 -2.08
N ASP A 32 6.78 14.91 -3.02
CA ASP A 32 6.53 15.06 -4.44
C ASP A 32 5.33 14.18 -4.80
N PRO A 33 4.18 14.76 -5.19
CA PRO A 33 2.96 14.00 -5.41
C PRO A 33 3.07 12.92 -6.50
N ILE A 34 3.92 13.11 -7.52
CA ILE A 34 4.11 12.12 -8.57
C ILE A 34 4.90 10.93 -8.02
N ALA A 35 5.99 11.19 -7.30
CA ALA A 35 6.80 10.15 -6.69
C ALA A 35 5.98 9.37 -5.64
N ASP A 36 5.28 10.07 -4.75
CA ASP A 36 4.49 9.48 -3.68
C ASP A 36 3.37 8.58 -4.25
N LEU A 37 2.64 9.03 -5.29
CA LEU A 37 1.61 8.20 -5.94
C LEU A 37 2.18 6.96 -6.67
N ASN A 38 3.39 7.05 -7.22
CA ASN A 38 4.05 5.87 -7.81
C ASN A 38 4.46 4.85 -6.74
N GLU A 39 4.87 5.32 -5.57
CA GLU A 39 5.17 4.45 -4.42
C GLU A 39 3.89 3.76 -3.92
N ASP A 40 2.78 4.49 -3.83
CA ASP A 40 1.46 3.94 -3.49
C ASP A 40 1.00 2.87 -4.49
N LEU A 41 1.07 3.17 -5.79
CA LEU A 41 0.75 2.20 -6.86
C LEU A 41 1.58 0.90 -6.73
N ALA A 42 2.88 1.03 -6.45
CA ALA A 42 3.76 -0.11 -6.26
C ALA A 42 3.43 -0.89 -4.98
N ALA A 43 3.07 -0.20 -3.89
CA ALA A 43 2.68 -0.82 -2.64
C ALA A 43 1.40 -1.66 -2.81
N GLU A 44 0.38 -1.13 -3.49
CA GLU A 44 -0.88 -1.83 -3.75
C GLU A 44 -0.68 -3.09 -4.61
N GLN A 45 0.18 -3.05 -5.63
CA GLN A 45 0.49 -4.26 -6.42
C GLN A 45 1.23 -5.33 -5.60
N LYS A 46 2.14 -4.92 -4.71
CA LYS A 46 2.83 -5.85 -3.81
C LYS A 46 1.83 -6.48 -2.83
N ALA A 47 0.95 -5.69 -2.21
CA ALA A 47 -0.09 -6.19 -1.32
C ALA A 47 -1.03 -7.17 -2.03
N ARG A 48 -1.51 -6.83 -3.23
CA ARG A 48 -2.32 -7.72 -4.07
C ARG A 48 -1.63 -9.06 -4.34
N ALA A 49 -0.34 -9.04 -4.70
CA ALA A 49 0.44 -10.26 -4.95
C ALA A 49 0.62 -11.09 -3.67
N THR A 50 0.89 -10.44 -2.53
CA THR A 50 0.97 -11.11 -1.23
C THR A 50 -0.34 -11.80 -0.88
N TYR A 51 -1.50 -11.16 -1.05
CA TYR A 51 -2.78 -11.81 -0.79
C TYR A 51 -3.05 -12.99 -1.73
N GLU A 52 -2.66 -12.91 -3.00
CA GLU A 52 -2.76 -14.04 -3.93
C GLU A 52 -1.99 -15.26 -3.41
N TYR A 53 -0.76 -15.07 -2.92
CA TYR A 53 0.03 -16.15 -2.33
C TYR A 53 -0.59 -16.69 -1.04
N LEU A 54 -1.10 -15.81 -0.17
CA LEU A 54 -1.77 -16.22 1.07
C LEU A 54 -3.05 -17.02 0.79
N ILE A 55 -3.81 -16.67 -0.25
CA ILE A 55 -4.98 -17.43 -0.70
C ILE A 55 -4.58 -18.83 -1.15
N GLN A 56 -3.44 -18.97 -1.84
CA GLN A 56 -2.93 -20.28 -2.28
C GLN A 56 -2.43 -21.14 -1.11
N LEU A 57 -1.98 -20.52 -0.02
CA LEU A 57 -1.49 -21.20 1.17
C LEU A 57 -2.59 -21.57 2.17
N SER A 58 -3.71 -20.86 2.16
CA SER A 58 -4.79 -21.02 3.14
C SER A 58 -5.73 -22.18 2.80
N ASP A 59 -6.04 -23.02 3.79
CA ASP A 59 -7.11 -24.03 3.75
C ASP A 59 -8.39 -23.58 4.48
N ASP A 60 -8.30 -22.52 5.31
CA ASP A 60 -9.45 -21.94 6.01
C ASP A 60 -10.36 -21.11 5.06
N PRO A 61 -11.67 -21.42 4.96
CA PRO A 61 -12.59 -20.69 4.09
C PRO A 61 -12.85 -19.24 4.51
N GLY A 62 -12.81 -18.94 5.81
CA GLY A 62 -13.01 -17.59 6.36
C GLY A 62 -11.82 -16.68 6.07
N VAL A 63 -10.61 -17.18 6.23
CA VAL A 63 -9.36 -16.51 5.85
C VAL A 63 -9.36 -16.24 4.34
N THR A 64 -9.62 -17.28 3.53
CA THR A 64 -9.68 -17.15 2.06
C THR A 64 -10.69 -16.10 1.62
N LYS A 65 -11.89 -16.09 2.20
CA LYS A 65 -12.93 -15.09 1.89
C LYS A 65 -12.45 -13.67 2.21
N THR A 66 -11.81 -13.48 3.35
CA THR A 66 -11.30 -12.18 3.80
C THR A 66 -10.19 -11.68 2.87
N LEU A 67 -9.24 -12.55 2.53
CA LEU A 67 -8.13 -12.20 1.64
C LEU A 67 -8.60 -11.87 0.22
N ARG A 68 -9.63 -12.55 -0.31
CA ARG A 68 -10.22 -12.22 -1.62
C ARG A 68 -10.80 -10.81 -1.63
N TRP A 69 -11.53 -10.43 -0.58
CA TRP A 69 -12.08 -9.09 -0.46
C TRP A 69 -10.98 -8.02 -0.38
N LEU A 70 -9.91 -8.25 0.39
CA LEU A 70 -8.77 -7.34 0.47
C LEU A 70 -8.06 -7.22 -0.89
N ARG A 71 -7.83 -8.34 -1.57
CA ARG A 71 -7.21 -8.38 -2.90
C ARG A 71 -8.00 -7.58 -3.95
N GLU A 72 -9.32 -7.67 -3.94
CA GLU A 72 -10.19 -6.87 -4.83
C GLU A 72 -10.05 -5.38 -4.54
N ARG A 73 -9.89 -5.00 -3.26
CA ARG A 73 -9.66 -3.62 -2.87
C ARG A 73 -8.33 -3.06 -3.35
N GLU A 74 -7.26 -3.84 -3.34
CA GLU A 74 -5.97 -3.32 -3.83
C GLU A 74 -6.00 -3.02 -5.33
N ILE A 75 -6.86 -3.72 -6.10
CA ILE A 75 -7.13 -3.36 -7.50
C ILE A 75 -7.82 -2.00 -7.57
N VAL A 76 -8.81 -1.75 -6.71
CA VAL A 76 -9.51 -0.46 -6.65
C VAL A 76 -8.58 0.65 -6.19
N HIS A 77 -7.78 0.45 -5.14
CA HIS A 77 -6.80 1.43 -4.68
C HIS A 77 -5.80 1.77 -5.78
N TYR A 78 -5.23 0.76 -6.45
CA TYR A 78 -4.33 0.97 -7.59
C TYR A 78 -4.98 1.82 -8.69
N GLN A 79 -6.23 1.53 -9.06
CA GLN A 79 -6.95 2.32 -10.06
C GLN A 79 -7.15 3.77 -9.61
N ARG A 80 -7.53 4.00 -8.35
CA ARG A 80 -7.75 5.36 -7.82
C ARG A 80 -6.47 6.17 -7.70
N PHE A 81 -5.36 5.56 -7.31
CA PHE A 81 -4.06 6.22 -7.33
C PHE A 81 -3.62 6.56 -8.75
N GLY A 82 -3.86 5.66 -9.72
CA GLY A 82 -3.59 5.90 -11.14
C GLY A 82 -4.41 7.06 -11.71
N GLU A 83 -5.72 7.08 -11.47
CA GLU A 83 -6.60 8.21 -11.85
C GLU A 83 -6.12 9.53 -11.24
N THR A 84 -5.69 9.50 -9.98
CA THR A 84 -5.14 10.69 -9.30
C THR A 84 -3.83 11.14 -9.94
N LEU A 85 -2.96 10.20 -10.29
CA LEU A 85 -1.70 10.49 -10.97
C LEU A 85 -1.92 11.14 -12.34
N ASP A 86 -2.90 10.66 -13.11
CA ASP A 86 -3.31 11.28 -14.37
C ASP A 86 -3.78 12.73 -14.14
N HIS A 87 -4.61 12.98 -13.12
CA HIS A 87 -5.04 14.34 -12.78
C HIS A 87 -3.87 15.26 -12.38
N ILE A 88 -2.86 14.73 -11.71
CA ILE A 88 -1.65 15.49 -11.32
C ILE A 88 -0.82 15.84 -12.57
N TYR A 89 -0.64 14.92 -13.51
CA TYR A 89 0.02 15.23 -14.78
C TYR A 89 -0.76 16.26 -15.59
N ASP A 90 -2.09 16.15 -15.65
CA ASP A 90 -2.97 17.13 -16.29
C ASP A 90 -2.90 18.51 -15.62
N TYR A 91 -2.75 18.55 -14.30
CA TYR A 91 -2.56 19.80 -13.57
C TYR A 91 -1.24 20.46 -13.97
N TYR A 92 -0.13 19.74 -13.90
CA TYR A 92 1.21 20.30 -14.21
C TYR A 92 1.44 20.61 -15.68
N SER A 93 0.73 19.96 -16.60
CA SER A 93 0.83 20.25 -18.04
C SER A 93 0.13 21.55 -18.46
N LYS A 94 -0.72 22.12 -17.60
CA LYS A 94 -1.38 23.40 -17.87
C LYS A 94 -0.47 24.54 -17.43
N ASP A 95 -0.27 25.52 -18.32
CA ASP A 95 0.38 26.78 -17.96
C ASP A 95 -0.43 27.47 -16.85
N HIS A 96 0.09 27.41 -15.63
CA HIS A 96 -0.43 28.21 -14.53
C HIS A 96 0.10 29.64 -14.72
N TYR A 97 -0.60 30.44 -15.53
CA TYR A 97 -0.36 31.88 -15.62
C TYR A 97 -0.71 32.52 -14.28
N TYR A 98 0.29 32.63 -13.40
CA TYR A 98 0.19 33.50 -12.24
C TYR A 98 0.26 34.94 -12.77
N PHE A 99 -0.87 35.62 -12.79
CA PHE A 99 -0.87 37.08 -12.83
C PHE A 99 -0.21 37.56 -11.54
N MET A 100 1.10 37.77 -11.60
CA MET A 100 1.82 38.49 -10.58
C MET A 100 1.36 39.95 -10.69
N ASP A 101 0.31 40.30 -9.96
CA ASP A 101 -0.09 41.70 -9.80
C ASP A 101 1.12 42.46 -9.24
N GLY A 102 1.66 43.34 -10.09
CA GLY A 102 2.82 44.15 -9.79
C GLY A 102 2.63 44.93 -8.48
N LYS A 103 3.60 44.76 -7.59
CA LYS A 103 3.96 45.78 -6.59
C LYS A 103 5.31 46.35 -6.96
#